data_AF-A0A3G8C8T2-F1
#
_entry.id   AF-A0A3G8C8T2-F1
#
_cell.length_a   1.000
_cell.length_b   1.000
_cell.length_c   1.000
_cell.angle_alpha   90.00
_cell.angle_beta   90.00
_cell.angle_gamma   90.00
#
_symmetry.space_group_name_H-M   'P 1'
#
loop_
_entity.id
_entity.type
_entity.pdbx_description
1 polymer ?
#
loop_
_entity_poly.entity_id
_entity_poly.type
_entity_poly.pdbx_seq_one_letter_code
_entity_poly.pdbx_strand_id
1 'polypeptide(L)'
;MWSELTTLNGATLNNHAEKLLLALQYPLPSVVTGQAVLGKGLRGYEVKALLDDTCSGSATHLQGALDGFFRLMISLHGIFK
;
A
#
# COMPACT_ATOMS: atom_id res chain seq x y z
N MET A 1 -0.68 -2.27 8.75
CA MET A 1 -1.13 -3.29 7.76
C MET A 1 -0.12 -3.40 6.63
N TRP A 2 -0.04 -4.56 5.97
CA TRP A 2 0.90 -4.78 4.87
C TRP A 2 0.41 -5.88 3.91
N SER A 3 0.95 -5.91 2.69
CA SER A 3 0.71 -6.96 1.70
C SER A 3 1.89 -7.14 0.76
N GLU A 4 2.17 -8.37 0.32
CA GLU A 4 3.21 -8.69 -0.66
C GLU A 4 2.81 -8.26 -2.08
N LEU A 5 3.78 -7.79 -2.86
CA LEU A 5 3.64 -7.55 -4.31
C LEU A 5 4.37 -8.67 -5.08
N THR A 6 3.69 -9.81 -5.22
CA THR A 6 4.29 -11.03 -5.81
C THR A 6 4.73 -10.88 -7.26
N THR A 7 4.17 -9.91 -7.99
CA THR A 7 4.49 -9.61 -9.39
C THR A 7 5.64 -8.62 -9.56
N LEU A 8 6.09 -7.98 -8.48
CA LEU A 8 7.14 -6.97 -8.51
C LEU A 8 8.45 -7.53 -7.96
N ASN A 9 9.51 -7.48 -8.76
CA ASN A 9 10.85 -7.88 -8.36
C ASN A 9 11.90 -6.86 -8.84
N GLY A 10 13.18 -7.11 -8.55
CA GLY A 10 14.25 -6.18 -8.90
C GLY A 10 14.37 -5.89 -10.41
N ALA A 11 13.99 -6.84 -11.26
CA ALA A 11 14.03 -6.68 -12.71
C ALA A 11 12.80 -5.93 -13.25
N THR A 12 11.63 -6.10 -12.64
CA THR A 12 10.38 -5.47 -13.10
C THR A 12 10.11 -4.10 -12.48
N LEU A 13 10.73 -3.77 -11.35
CA LEU A 13 10.50 -2.51 -10.62
C LEU A 13 10.63 -1.28 -11.52
N ASN A 14 11.72 -1.18 -12.28
CA ASN A 14 11.98 0.01 -13.10
C ASN A 14 10.94 0.21 -14.21
N ASN A 15 10.33 -0.87 -14.70
CA ASN A 15 9.31 -0.81 -15.76
C ASN A 15 7.99 -0.22 -15.26
N HIS A 16 7.73 -0.30 -13.94
CA HIS A 16 6.50 0.17 -13.32
C HIS A 16 6.72 1.33 -12.33
N ALA A 17 7.96 1.83 -12.18
CA ALA A 17 8.34 2.76 -11.13
C ALA A 17 7.49 4.04 -11.11
N GLU A 18 7.23 4.62 -12.28
CA GLU A 18 6.38 5.80 -12.41
C GLU A 18 4.95 5.55 -11.93
N LYS A 19 4.29 4.49 -12.46
CA LYS A 19 2.91 4.14 -12.10
C LYS A 19 2.79 3.75 -10.63
N LEU A 20 3.79 3.03 -10.11
CA LEU A 20 3.88 2.65 -8.70
C LEU A 20 4.00 3.89 -7.81
N LEU A 21 4.89 4.82 -8.15
CA LEU A 21 5.08 6.05 -7.39
C LEU A 21 3.81 6.92 -7.37
N LEU A 22 3.10 7.01 -8.50
CA LEU A 22 1.83 7.73 -8.58
C LEU A 22 0.74 7.06 -7.71
N ALA A 23 0.64 5.73 -7.75
CA ALA A 23 -0.34 5.00 -6.95
C ALA A 23 -0.09 5.14 -5.43
N LEU A 24 1.17 5.10 -5.00
CA LEU A 24 1.55 5.22 -3.59
C LEU A 24 1.34 6.63 -3.01
N GLN A 25 1.28 7.66 -3.86
CA GLN A 25 0.98 9.03 -3.43
C GLN A 25 -0.48 9.24 -3.03
N TYR A 26 -1.37 8.28 -3.32
CA TYR A 26 -2.78 8.40 -2.97
C TYR A 26 -2.94 8.47 -1.45
N PRO A 27 -3.67 9.47 -0.92
CA PRO A 27 -3.83 9.64 0.52
C PRO A 27 -4.61 8.47 1.12
N LEU A 28 -4.08 7.93 2.22
CA LEU A 28 -4.73 6.91 3.03
C LEU A 28 -5.11 7.50 4.40
N PRO A 29 -6.41 7.61 4.71
CA PRO A 29 -6.85 8.09 6.02
C PRO A 29 -6.47 7.09 7.13
N SER A 30 -6.31 7.61 8.34
CA SER A 30 -5.95 6.83 9.54
C SER A 30 -4.62 6.06 9.41
N VAL A 31 -3.71 6.60 8.59
CA VAL A 31 -2.32 6.14 8.44
C VAL A 31 -1.39 7.26 8.90
N VAL A 32 -0.39 6.93 9.74
CA VAL A 32 0.51 7.90 10.38
C VAL A 32 1.23 8.81 9.36
N THR A 33 1.67 8.23 8.24
CA THR A 33 2.35 8.95 7.15
C THR A 33 1.38 9.56 6.14
N GLY A 34 0.08 9.36 6.30
CA GLY A 34 -0.96 9.74 5.33
C GLY A 34 -0.91 8.99 4.00
N GLN A 35 0.08 8.12 3.79
CA GLN A 35 0.34 7.39 2.55
C GLN A 35 0.90 6.00 2.85
N ALA A 36 0.71 5.06 1.91
CA ALA A 36 1.40 3.78 1.95
C ALA A 36 2.84 3.93 1.47
N VAL A 37 3.71 3.05 1.95
CA VAL A 37 5.12 3.00 1.59
C VAL A 37 5.46 1.68 0.92
N LEU A 38 6.39 1.73 -0.03
CA LEU A 38 7.02 0.54 -0.59
C LEU A 38 8.15 0.08 0.34
N GLY A 39 8.13 -1.19 0.70
CA GLY A 39 9.18 -1.85 1.45
C GLY A 39 9.75 -3.05 0.70
N LYS A 40 10.85 -3.59 1.23
CA LYS A 40 11.44 -4.86 0.79
C LYS A 40 11.28 -5.88 1.91
N GLY A 41 10.53 -6.95 1.62
CA GLY A 41 10.30 -8.08 2.49
C GLY A 41 11.17 -9.28 2.13
N LEU A 42 10.94 -10.41 2.79
CA LEU A 42 11.71 -11.63 2.58
C LEU A 42 11.51 -12.23 1.18
N ARG A 43 10.36 -12.01 0.56
CA ARG A 43 9.96 -12.62 -0.72
C ARG A 43 9.92 -11.63 -1.90
N GLY A 44 10.29 -10.38 -1.68
CA GLY A 44 10.21 -9.35 -2.73
C GLY A 44 9.79 -8.00 -2.17
N TYR A 45 9.04 -7.24 -2.96
CA TYR A 45 8.50 -5.96 -2.54
C TYR A 45 7.15 -6.13 -1.83
N GLU A 46 6.86 -5.20 -0.93
CA GLU A 46 5.63 -5.18 -0.14
C GLU A 46 5.13 -3.74 0.03
N VAL A 47 3.82 -3.58 0.15
CA VAL A 47 3.18 -2.29 0.46
C VAL A 47 2.83 -2.29 1.94
N LYS A 48 3.22 -1.24 2.65
CA LYS A 48 2.98 -1.09 4.08
C LYS A 48 2.25 0.21 4.36
N ALA A 49 1.36 0.18 5.34
CA ALA A 49 0.74 1.37 5.89
C ALA A 49 0.70 1.24 7.41
N LEU A 50 1.30 2.20 8.10
CA LEU A 50 1.30 2.26 9.56
C LEU A 50 0.00 2.90 10.01
N LEU A 51 -0.87 2.11 10.64
CA LEU A 51 -2.14 2.61 11.16
C LEU A 51 -1.89 3.59 12.31
N ASP A 52 -2.68 4.65 12.33
CA ASP A 52 -2.73 5.58 13.44
C ASP A 52 -3.45 4.97 14.66
N ASP A 53 -3.08 5.40 15.87
CA ASP A 53 -3.64 4.88 17.14
C ASP A 53 -5.17 5.08 17.22
N THR A 54 -5.73 6.05 16.49
CA THR A 54 -7.18 6.22 16.36
C THR A 54 -7.91 4.99 15.82
N CYS A 55 -7.21 4.08 15.11
CA CYS A 55 -7.78 2.83 14.61
C CYS A 55 -8.04 1.79 15.71
N SER A 56 -7.32 1.83 16.84
CA SER A 56 -7.55 0.88 17.94
C SER A 56 -8.81 1.21 18.75
N GLY A 57 -9.21 2.49 18.76
CA GLY A 57 -10.39 2.99 19.49
C GLY A 57 -11.65 3.16 18.64
N SER A 58 -11.55 3.03 17.30
CA SER A 58 -12.67 3.30 16.39
C SER A 58 -12.72 2.31 15.24
N ALA A 59 -13.76 1.49 15.22
CA ALA A 59 -14.04 0.57 14.13
C ALA A 59 -14.21 1.30 12.78
N THR A 60 -14.79 2.50 12.79
CA THR A 60 -14.98 3.32 11.58
C THR A 60 -13.64 3.76 10.99
N HIS A 61 -12.67 4.17 11.82
CA HIS A 61 -11.35 4.56 11.34
C HIS A 61 -10.58 3.36 10.79
N LEU A 62 -10.66 2.21 11.48
CA LEU A 62 -10.05 0.97 11.01
C LEU A 62 -10.67 0.51 9.68
N GLN A 63 -11.99 0.55 9.56
CA GLN A 63 -12.69 0.20 8.31
C GLN A 63 -12.24 1.10 7.15
N GLY A 64 -12.21 2.43 7.36
CA GLY A 64 -11.76 3.37 6.34
C GLY A 64 -10.32 3.11 5.88
N ALA A 65 -9.42 2.79 6.81
CA ALA A 65 -8.05 2.42 6.50
C ALA A 65 -7.97 1.12 5.69
N LEU A 66 -8.72 0.08 6.08
CA LEU A 66 -8.77 -1.20 5.38
C LEU A 66 -9.34 -1.05 3.96
N ASP A 67 -10.44 -0.31 3.80
CA ASP A 67 -11.07 -0.06 2.50
C ASP A 67 -10.13 0.74 1.57
N GLY A 68 -9.46 1.77 2.10
CA GLY A 68 -8.46 2.54 1.36
C GLY A 68 -7.29 1.67 0.91
N PHE A 69 -6.74 0.86 1.82
CA PHE A 69 -5.64 -0.05 1.51
C PHE A 69 -6.03 -1.09 0.48
N PHE A 70 -7.23 -1.67 0.60
CA PHE A 70 -7.74 -2.64 -0.36
C PHE A 70 -7.87 -2.05 -1.77
N ARG A 71 -8.40 -0.83 -1.90
CA ARG A 71 -8.50 -0.12 -3.19
C ARG A 71 -7.13 0.15 -3.80
N LEU A 72 -6.15 0.54 -2.99
CA LEU A 72 -4.76 0.69 -3.44
C LEU A 72 -4.22 -0.65 -3.99
N MET A 73 -4.42 -1.76 -3.28
CA MET A 73 -3.96 -3.07 -3.73
C MET A 73 -4.62 -3.52 -5.04
N ILE A 74 -5.92 -3.23 -5.24
CA ILE A 74 -6.60 -3.48 -6.53
C ILE A 74 -5.94 -2.66 -7.65
N SER A 75 -5.69 -1.37 -7.41
CA SER A 75 -5.06 -0.48 -8.39
C SER A 75 -3.66 -0.98 -8.78
N LEU A 76 -2.84 -1.33 -7.79
CA LEU A 76 -1.50 -1.88 -8.01
C LEU A 76 -1.55 -3.21 -8.76
N HIS A 77 -2.49 -4.09 -8.43
CA HIS A 77 -2.66 -5.34 -9.17
C HIS A 77 -3.02 -5.08 -10.65
N GLY A 78 -3.79 -4.03 -10.95
CA GLY A 78 -4.07 -3.61 -12.33
C GLY A 78 -2.86 -3.03 -13.07
N ILE A 79 -1.91 -2.41 -12.36
CA ILE A 79 -0.67 -1.87 -12.93
C ILE A 79 0.32 -2.97 -13.32
N PHE A 80 0.32 -4.08 -12.58
CA PHE A 80 1.26 -5.19 -12.75
C PHE A 80 0.71 -6.38 -13.57
N LYS A 81 -0.42 -6.20 -14.25
CA LYS A 81 -0.92 -7.15 -15.27
C LYS A 81 -0.18 -6.99 -16.60
#